data_AF-A0A955TEA3-F1
#
_entry.id   AF-A0A955TEA3-F1
#
_cell.length_a   1.000
_cell.length_b   1.000
_cell.length_c   1.000
_cell.angle_alpha   90.00
_cell.angle_beta   90.00
_cell.angle_gamma   90.00
#
_symmetry.space_group_name_H-M   'P 1'
#
loop_
_entity.id
_entity.type
_entity.pdbx_description
1 polymer ?
#
loop_
_entity_poly.entity_id
_entity_poly.type
_entity_poly.pdbx_seq_one_letter_code
_entity_poly.pdbx_strand_id
1 'polypeptide(L)' 'MDIGFIGLGKMGMNMVTRLSQGGHRVVAYDRSAALISEAATKGANSSSSLEDLISKLPKPRVVWVMVPSG' A
#
# COMPACT_ATOMS: atom_id res chain seq x y z
N MET A 1 -1.55 -2.56 12.84
CA MET A 1 -0.22 -1.96 12.63
C MET A 1 -0.25 -1.11 11.36
N ASP A 2 0.66 -0.15 11.22
CA ASP A 2 0.80 0.68 10.01
C ASP A 2 1.80 0.04 9.03
N ILE A 3 1.40 -0.11 7.77
CA ILE A 3 2.19 -0.77 6.72
C ILE A 3 2.17 0.10 5.47
N GLY A 4 3.34 0.46 4.96
CA GLY A 4 3.48 0.96 3.59
C GLY A 4 3.53 -0.21 2.62
N PHE A 5 2.73 -0.19 1.56
CA PHE A 5 2.70 -1.24 0.55
C PHE A 5 3.04 -0.68 -0.82
N ILE A 6 4.13 -1.17 -1.43
CA ILE A 6 4.63 -0.73 -2.73
C ILE A 6 4.45 -1.87 -3.74
N GLY A 7 3.67 -1.63 -4.78
CA GLY A 7 3.37 -2.60 -5.84
C GLY A 7 1.99 -3.22 -5.65
N LEU A 8 1.06 -2.86 -6.53
CA LEU A 8 -0.37 -3.17 -6.44
C LEU A 8 -0.86 -4.04 -7.59
N GLY A 9 0.02 -4.86 -8.18
CA GLY A 9 -0.37 -5.92 -9.11
C GLY A 9 -1.30 -6.95 -8.43
N LYS A 10 -1.70 -8.01 -9.14
CA LYS A 10 -2.68 -9.00 -8.65
C LYS A 10 -2.39 -9.50 -7.23
N MET A 11 -1.14 -9.86 -6.94
CA MET A 11 -0.72 -10.32 -5.61
C MET A 11 -0.75 -9.20 -4.57
N GLY A 12 -0.20 -8.02 -4.90
CA GLY A 12 -0.17 -6.86 -4.00
C GLY A 12 -1.58 -6.40 -3.62
N MET A 13 -2.48 -6.33 -4.59
CA MET A 13 -3.87 -5.94 -4.37
C MET A 13 -4.60 -6.89 -3.41
N ASN A 14 -4.42 -8.21 -3.57
CA ASN A 14 -5.00 -9.20 -2.66
C ASN A 14 -4.42 -9.08 -1.25
N MET A 15 -3.11 -8.83 -1.12
CA MET A 15 -2.45 -8.64 0.17
C MET A 15 -2.93 -7.37 0.88
N VAL A 16 -2.98 -6.24 0.18
CA VAL A 16 -3.50 -4.98 0.72
C VAL A 16 -4.92 -5.15 1.22
N THR A 17 -5.79 -5.78 0.41
CA THR A 17 -7.18 -6.07 0.80
C THR A 17 -7.25 -6.92 2.08
N ARG A 18 -6.47 -8.01 2.14
CA ARG A 18 -6.42 -8.90 3.30
C ARG A 18 -5.91 -8.18 4.55
N LEU A 19 -4.87 -7.37 4.43
CA LEU A 19 -4.28 -6.64 5.55
C LEU A 19 -5.24 -5.57 6.07
N SER A 20 -5.90 -4.83 5.19
CA SER A 20 -6.94 -3.85 5.57
C SER A 20 -8.13 -4.51 6.26
N GLN A 21 -8.63 -5.65 5.73
CA GLN A 21 -9.68 -6.44 6.38
C GLN A 21 -9.25 -7.04 7.73
N GLY A 22 -7.96 -7.31 7.90
CA GLY A 22 -7.35 -7.75 9.16
C GLY A 22 -7.14 -6.63 10.19
N GLY A 23 -7.61 -5.40 9.92
CA GLY A 23 -7.48 -4.27 10.83
C GLY A 23 -6.09 -3.62 10.83
N HIS A 24 -5.26 -3.88 9.82
CA HIS A 24 -4.02 -3.15 9.62
C HIS A 24 -4.26 -1.90 8.79
N ARG A 25 -3.61 -0.79 9.15
CA ARG A 25 -3.68 0.44 8.37
C ARG A 25 -2.62 0.34 7.26
N VAL A 26 -3.08 0.22 6.03
CA VAL A 26 -2.21 0.08 4.87
C VAL A 26 -2.16 1.39 4.10
N VAL A 27 -0.97 1.93 3.84
CA VAL A 27 -0.74 3.05 2.93
C VAL A 27 -0.21 2.49 1.62
N ALA A 28 -1.02 2.54 0.56
CA ALA A 28 -0.75 1.88 -0.71
C ALA A 28 -0.15 2.84 -1.74
N TYR A 29 0.89 2.38 -2.44
CA TYR A 29 1.55 3.08 -3.53
C TYR A 29 1.78 2.15 -4.74
N ASP A 30 1.56 2.70 -5.92
CA ASP A 30 1.96 2.11 -7.21
C ASP A 30 2.25 3.23 -8.21
N ARG A 31 2.93 2.91 -9.32
CA ARG A 31 3.11 3.86 -10.43
C ARG A 31 1.78 4.14 -11.14
N SER A 32 0.83 3.20 -11.09
CA SER A 32 -0.51 3.35 -11.64
C SER A 32 -1.46 3.98 -10.62
N ALA A 33 -1.89 5.21 -10.89
CA ALA A 33 -2.92 5.89 -10.09
C ALA A 33 -4.25 5.11 -10.05
N ALA A 34 -4.57 4.35 -11.10
CA ALA A 34 -5.76 3.51 -11.14
C ALA A 34 -5.71 2.39 -10.08
N LEU A 35 -4.55 1.76 -9.90
CA LEU A 35 -4.37 0.71 -8.88
C LEU A 35 -4.39 1.29 -7.47
N ILE A 36 -3.88 2.50 -7.27
CA ILE A 36 -3.99 3.19 -5.98
C ILE A 36 -5.46 3.47 -5.64
N SER A 37 -6.24 3.96 -6.60
CA SER A 37 -7.68 4.19 -6.44
C SER A 37 -8.43 2.89 -6.14
N GLU A 38 -8.10 1.79 -6.82
CA GLU A 38 -8.67 0.47 -6.52
C GLU A 38 -8.32 -0.02 -5.10
N ALA A 39 -7.07 0.16 -4.66
CA ALA A 39 -6.68 -0.21 -3.29
C ALA A 39 -7.45 0.62 -2.26
N ALA A 40 -7.74 1.90 -2.57
CA ALA A 40 -8.53 2.76 -1.69
C ALA A 40 -9.97 2.27 -1.51
N THR A 41 -10.63 1.77 -2.58
CA THR A 41 -11.97 1.17 -2.45
C THR A 41 -11.98 -0.11 -1.63
N LYS A 42 -10.81 -0.74 -1.45
CA LYS A 42 -10.61 -1.95 -0.62
C LYS A 42 -10.11 -1.66 0.79
N GLY A 43 -10.14 -0.40 1.21
CA GLY A 43 -9.83 0.02 2.58
C GLY A 43 -8.35 0.33 2.84
N ALA A 44 -7.55 0.58 1.80
CA ALA A 44 -6.22 1.15 1.98
C ALA A 44 -6.24 2.68 1.91
N ASN A 45 -5.25 3.31 2.53
CA ASN A 45 -4.99 4.74 2.39
C ASN A 45 -4.16 4.95 1.12
N SER A 46 -4.62 5.82 0.22
CA SER A 46 -3.86 6.15 -0.99
C SER A 46 -2.62 6.98 -0.68
N SER A 47 -1.59 6.82 -1.50
CA SER A 47 -0.45 7.72 -1.55
C SER A 47 -0.09 8.10 -2.98
N SER A 48 0.29 9.37 -3.19
CA SER A 48 0.59 9.91 -4.53
C SER A 48 2.07 9.82 -4.90
N SER A 49 2.95 9.62 -3.92
CA SER A 49 4.39 9.43 -4.10
C SER A 49 4.98 8.60 -2.96
N LEU A 50 6.25 8.22 -3.09
CA LEU A 50 6.98 7.52 -2.01
C LEU A 50 7.17 8.43 -0.79
N GLU A 51 7.40 9.72 -1.00
CA GLU A 51 7.51 10.72 0.07
C GLU A 51 6.19 10.85 0.84
N ASP A 52 5.07 10.90 0.10
CA ASP A 52 3.73 10.92 0.69
C ASP A 52 3.45 9.65 1.49
N LEU A 53 3.80 8.46 0.94
CA LEU A 53 3.69 7.19 1.66
C LEU A 53 4.48 7.21 2.97
N ILE A 54 5.74 7.65 2.94
CA ILE A 54 6.62 7.69 4.11
C ILE A 54 6.15 8.73 5.15
N SER A 55 5.56 9.84 4.71
CA SER A 55 4.99 10.87 5.58
C SER A 55 3.79 10.36 6.39
N LYS A 56 3.04 9.41 5.83
CA LYS A 56 1.83 8.81 6.44
C LYS A 56 2.14 7.67 7.41
N LEU A 57 3.39 7.20 7.48
CA LEU A 57 3.80 6.07 8.31
C LEU A 57 4.55 6.52 9.59
N PRO A 58 4.14 6.05 10.78
CA PRO A 58 4.86 6.29 12.02
C PRO A 58 6.20 5.53 12.06
N LYS A 59 7.14 5.99 12.89
CA LYS A 59 8.39 5.27 13.16
C LYS A 59 8.17 4.24 14.29
N PRO A 60 8.85 3.07 14.26
CA PRO A 60 9.65 2.54 13.15
C PRO A 60 8.75 2.13 11.97
N ARG A 61 9.21 2.39 10.74
CA ARG A 61 8.40 2.19 9.54
C ARG A 61 8.49 0.74 9.04
N VAL A 62 7.33 0.16 8.73
CA VAL A 62 7.23 -1.13 8.03
C VAL A 62 6.81 -0.85 6.59
N VAL A 63 7.66 -1.25 5.63
CA VAL A 63 7.39 -1.11 4.20
C VAL A 63 7.52 -2.48 3.55
N TRP A 64 6.45 -2.92 2.89
CA TRP A 64 6.43 -4.15 2.09
C TRP A 64 6.55 -3.78 0.61
N VAL A 65 7.57 -4.31 -0.05
CA VAL A 65 7.78 -4.15 -1.49
C VAL A 65 7.41 -5.44 -2.21
N MET A 66 6.47 -5.34 -3.16
CA MET A 66 5.97 -6.45 -3.97
C MET A 66 5.91 -6.04 -5.45
N VAL A 67 7.09 -5.73 -6.00
CA VAL A 67 7.28 -5.34 -7.42
C VAL A 67 7.98 -6.48 -8.18
N PRO A 68 7.98 -6.48 -9.52
CA PRO A 68 8.70 -7.48 -10.30
C PRO A 68 10.18 -7.55 -9.90
N SER A 69 10.73 -8.76 -9.86
CA SER A 69 12.17 -8.97 -9.69
C SER A 69 12.92 -8.48 -10.91
N GLY A 70 14.02 -7.76 -10.69
CA GLY A 70 14.93 -7.25 -11.70
C GLY A 70 16.20 -6.75 -11.06
#